data_AF-A0A9D8TY05-F1
#
_entry.id   AF-A0A9D8TY05-F1
#
_cell.length_a   1.000
_cell.length_b   1.000
_cell.length_c   1.000
_cell.angle_alpha   90.00
_cell.angle_beta   90.00
_cell.angle_gamma   90.00
#
_symmetry.space_group_name_H-M   'P 1'
#
loop_
_entity.id
_entity.type
_entity.pdbx_description
1 polymer ?
#
loop_
_entity_poly.entity_id
_entity_poly.type
_entity_poly.pdbx_seq_one_letter_code
_entity_poly.pdbx_strand_id
1 'polypeptide(L)'
;RRVLKRVSMPNGEVFSMGLEEAKSLLSSSDPLSTMAFKTFPPDPVTGRKVVLKNGPFGPYVTDGITNAALPKGENVNKVDDFTAYRLLEKKRDGKKKNEG
;
A
#
# COMPACT_ATOMS: atom_id res chain seq x y z
N ARG A 1 19.93 -6.88 -4.90
CA ARG A 1 20.34 -5.60 -5.55
C ARG A 1 19.65 -4.45 -4.81
N ARG A 2 20.37 -3.69 -3.97
CA ARG A 2 19.82 -2.47 -3.33
C ARG A 2 19.89 -1.33 -4.35
N VAL A 3 18.76 -0.71 -4.63
CA VAL A 3 18.68 0.46 -5.50
C VAL A 3 19.03 1.67 -4.65
N LEU A 4 20.20 2.27 -4.87
CA LEU A 4 20.60 3.51 -4.20
C LEU A 4 19.79 4.67 -4.77
N LYS A 5 19.03 5.36 -3.92
CA LYS A 5 18.23 6.54 -4.27
C LYS A 5 19.16 7.76 -4.35
N ARG A 6 19.24 8.41 -5.51
CA ARG A 6 20.03 9.64 -5.71
C ARG A 6 19.10 10.84 -5.84
N VAL A 7 19.48 11.97 -5.26
CA VAL A 7 18.80 13.27 -5.40
C VAL A 7 19.86 14.32 -5.76
N SER A 8 19.56 15.17 -6.73
CA SER A 8 20.42 16.30 -7.12
C SER A 8 20.06 17.49 -6.25
N MET A 9 21.03 18.04 -5.52
CA MET A 9 20.84 19.22 -4.68
C MET A 9 21.11 20.50 -5.49
N PRO A 10 20.26 21.55 -5.41
CA PRO A 10 20.61 22.85 -5.94
C PRO A 10 21.57 23.52 -4.95
N ASN A 11 22.70 24.00 -5.47
CA ASN A 11 23.71 24.84 -4.80
C ASN A 11 24.53 24.16 -3.69
N GLY A 12 25.68 23.61 -4.07
CA GLY A 12 27.02 23.94 -3.56
C GLY A 12 27.37 23.88 -2.06
N GLU A 13 26.44 23.77 -1.12
CA GLU A 13 26.70 23.88 0.32
C GLU A 13 26.26 22.59 1.02
N VAL A 14 27.09 21.56 0.87
CA VAL A 14 26.79 20.16 1.22
C VAL A 14 26.87 19.88 2.73
N PHE A 15 27.20 20.87 3.58
CA PHE A 15 27.68 20.63 4.96
C PHE A 15 26.90 21.31 6.09
N SER A 16 25.79 22.00 5.80
CA SER A 16 25.03 22.75 6.83
C SER A 16 23.59 22.30 7.02
N MET A 17 23.21 21.08 6.60
CA MET A 17 21.91 20.53 6.98
C MET A 17 22.05 19.69 8.25
N GLY A 18 21.32 20.07 9.30
CA GLY A 18 21.25 19.32 10.55
C GLY A 18 20.65 17.93 10.33
N LEU A 19 21.09 16.96 11.14
CA LEU A 19 20.58 15.58 11.14
C LEU A 19 19.05 15.53 11.35
N GLU A 20 18.50 16.55 12.02
CA GLU A 20 17.08 16.70 12.27
C GLU A 20 16.28 17.08 11.01
N GLU A 21 16.80 18.01 10.18
CA GLU A 21 16.14 18.39 8.92
C GLU A 21 16.17 17.23 7.91
N ALA A 22 17.28 16.49 7.84
CA ALA A 22 17.39 15.30 7.00
C ALA A 22 16.40 14.20 7.39
N LYS A 23 16.16 14.01 8.70
CA LYS A 23 15.13 13.07 9.21
C LYS A 23 13.73 13.53 8.87
N SER A 24 13.43 14.84 8.98
CA SER A 24 12.10 15.36 8.67
C SER A 24 11.76 15.19 7.19
N LEU A 25 12.69 15.46 6.28
CA LEU A 25 12.49 15.29 4.84
C LEU A 25 12.30 13.82 4.43
N LEU A 26 12.95 12.89 5.13
CA LEU A 26 12.74 11.45 4.94
C LEU A 26 11.41 10.96 5.54
N SER A 27 10.97 11.54 6.65
CA SER A 27 9.73 11.14 7.33
C SER A 27 8.46 11.73 6.70
N SER A 28 8.53 12.90 6.06
CA SER A 28 7.38 13.51 5.39
C SER A 28 7.12 12.96 3.99
N SER A 29 8.10 12.29 3.40
CA SER A 29 7.99 11.74 2.05
C SER A 29 8.34 10.27 2.07
N ASP A 30 7.42 9.44 2.57
CA ASP A 30 7.41 8.04 2.23
C ASP A 30 7.12 7.90 0.72
N PRO A 31 8.11 7.61 -0.14
CA PRO A 31 7.86 7.42 -1.58
C PRO A 31 6.99 6.18 -1.85
N LEU A 32 6.72 5.37 -0.83
CA LEU A 32 5.78 4.25 -0.85
C LEU A 32 4.31 4.72 -0.77
N SER A 33 4.06 5.94 -0.30
CA SER A 33 2.71 6.50 -0.19
C SER A 33 2.10 6.86 -1.54
N THR A 34 2.89 6.92 -2.62
CA THR A 34 2.37 7.18 -3.97
C THR A 34 1.67 5.96 -4.60
N MET A 35 1.80 4.76 -4.00
CA MET A 35 1.16 3.53 -4.52
C MET A 35 0.07 2.93 -3.62
N ALA A 36 0.07 3.24 -2.32
CA ALA A 36 -0.98 2.81 -1.39
C ALA A 36 -2.07 3.88 -1.36
N PHE A 37 -3.21 3.58 -1.99
CA PHE A 37 -4.31 4.53 -2.11
C PHE A 37 -5.03 4.72 -0.77
N LYS A 38 -5.16 3.65 0.02
CA LYS A 38 -5.84 3.66 1.33
C LYS A 38 -5.31 2.54 2.21
N THR A 39 -5.14 2.80 3.51
CA THR A 39 -4.81 1.78 4.50
C THR A 39 -6.00 1.61 5.43
N PHE A 40 -6.37 0.37 5.72
CA PHE A 40 -7.47 0.03 6.60
C PHE A 40 -6.94 -0.58 7.92
N PRO A 41 -7.78 -0.64 8.97
CA PRO A 41 -7.46 -1.40 10.16
C PRO A 41 -7.16 -2.88 9.84
N PRO A 42 -6.50 -3.59 10.77
CA PRO A 42 -6.24 -5.00 10.58
C PRO A 42 -7.56 -5.79 10.55
N ASP A 43 -7.63 -6.74 9.63
CA ASP A 43 -8.79 -7.63 9.45
C ASP A 43 -9.08 -8.40 10.75
N PRO A 44 -10.30 -8.38 11.30
CA PRO A 44 -10.60 -9.02 12.59
C PRO A 44 -10.47 -10.55 12.55
N VAL A 45 -10.52 -11.15 11.35
CA VAL A 45 -10.39 -12.60 11.16
C VAL A 45 -8.92 -13.04 11.19
N THR A 46 -8.01 -12.21 10.67
CA THR A 46 -6.58 -12.58 10.53
C THR A 46 -5.60 -11.73 11.32
N GLY A 47 -6.05 -10.60 11.89
CA GLY A 47 -5.20 -9.62 12.56
C GLY A 47 -4.19 -8.93 11.63
N ARG A 48 -4.33 -9.09 10.31
CA ARG A 48 -3.35 -8.60 9.33
C ARG A 48 -3.74 -7.24 8.80
N LYS A 49 -2.74 -6.37 8.65
CA LYS A 49 -2.91 -5.02 8.10
C LYS A 49 -3.41 -5.09 6.67
N VAL A 50 -4.56 -4.48 6.41
CA VAL A 50 -5.18 -4.44 5.08
C VAL A 50 -4.81 -3.14 4.38
N VAL A 51 -4.34 -3.26 3.14
CA VAL A 51 -3.90 -2.12 2.33
C VAL A 51 -4.53 -2.18 0.94
N LEU A 52 -5.09 -1.06 0.51
CA LEU A 52 -5.56 -0.84 -0.85
C LEU A 52 -4.45 -0.20 -1.68
N LYS A 53 -4.11 -0.86 -2.78
CA LYS A 53 -3.09 -0.42 -3.72
C LYS A 53 -3.68 -0.26 -5.11
N ASN A 54 -3.16 0.70 -5.87
CA ASN A 54 -3.52 0.84 -7.28
C ASN A 54 -2.42 0.23 -8.15
N GLY A 55 -2.74 -0.87 -8.85
CA GLY A 55 -1.80 -1.59 -9.69
C GLY A 55 -2.03 -1.37 -11.19
N PRO A 56 -1.16 -1.94 -12.05
CA PRO A 56 -1.32 -1.85 -13.51
C PRO A 56 -2.60 -2.51 -14.03
N PHE A 57 -3.14 -3.49 -13.29
CA PHE A 57 -4.38 -4.20 -13.62
C PHE A 57 -5.62 -3.61 -12.91
N GLY A 58 -5.46 -2.46 -12.27
CA GLY A 58 -6.50 -1.81 -11.46
C GLY A 58 -6.28 -1.97 -9.95
N PRO A 59 -7.22 -1.45 -9.14
CA PRO A 59 -7.10 -1.43 -7.71
C PRO A 59 -7.28 -2.82 -7.08
N TYR A 60 -6.49 -3.10 -6.06
CA TYR A 60 -6.52 -4.36 -5.34
C TYR A 60 -6.24 -4.16 -3.84
N VAL A 61 -6.91 -4.97 -3.04
CA VAL A 61 -6.74 -5.06 -1.59
C VAL A 61 -5.77 -6.19 -1.28
N THR A 62 -4.86 -5.96 -0.33
CA THR A 62 -3.90 -6.95 0.13
C THR A 62 -3.80 -6.93 1.66
N ASP A 63 -3.85 -8.12 2.29
CA ASP A 63 -3.49 -8.33 3.71
C ASP A 63 -2.02 -8.80 3.86
N GLY A 64 -1.23 -8.69 2.79
CA GLY A 64 0.16 -9.18 2.73
C GLY A 64 0.30 -10.65 2.30
N ILE A 65 -0.78 -11.44 2.41
CA ILE A 65 -0.79 -12.86 2.02
C ILE A 65 -1.89 -13.16 0.99
N THR A 66 -3.08 -12.61 1.18
CA THR A 66 -4.20 -12.70 0.25
C THR A 66 -4.29 -11.43 -0.57
N ASN A 67 -4.48 -11.57 -1.87
CA ASN A 67 -4.68 -10.46 -2.78
C ASN A 67 -6.05 -10.58 -3.45
N ALA A 68 -6.90 -9.59 -3.22
CA ALA A 68 -8.24 -9.48 -3.78
C ALA A 68 -8.32 -8.27 -4.71
N ALA A 69 -8.72 -8.51 -5.96
CA ALA A 69 -8.97 -7.42 -6.90
C ALA A 69 -10.31 -6.76 -6.57
N LEU A 70 -10.38 -5.43 -6.67
CA LEU A 70 -11.65 -4.73 -6.61
C LEU A 70 -12.41 -4.88 -7.93
N PRO A 71 -13.74 -5.07 -7.90
CA PRO A 71 -14.56 -5.10 -9.10
C PRO A 71 -14.48 -3.78 -9.86
N LYS A 72 -14.47 -3.88 -11.20
CA LYS A 72 -14.46 -2.71 -12.10
C LYS A 72 -15.75 -1.90 -11.88
N GLY A 73 -15.60 -0.64 -11.48
CA GLY A 73 -16.71 0.27 -11.21
C GLY A 73 -16.79 0.74 -9.76
N GLU A 74 -16.10 0.06 -8.84
CA GLU A 74 -15.99 0.54 -7.46
C GLU A 74 -14.88 1.60 -7.35
N ASN A 75 -15.24 2.76 -6.81
CA ASN A 75 -14.28 3.85 -6.63
C ASN A 75 -13.40 3.54 -5.43
N VAL A 76 -12.08 3.49 -5.64
CA VAL A 76 -11.06 3.30 -4.58
C VAL A 76 -11.22 4.23 -3.38
N ASN A 77 -11.73 5.45 -3.61
CA ASN A 77 -11.99 6.42 -2.55
C ASN A 77 -13.21 6.06 -1.69
N LYS A 78 -14.21 5.38 -2.28
CA LYS A 78 -15.44 4.94 -1.63
C LYS A 78 -15.36 3.52 -1.05
N VAL A 79 -14.22 2.83 -1.20
CA VAL A 79 -14.01 1.51 -0.58
C VAL A 79 -13.93 1.69 0.93
N ASP A 80 -14.82 1.00 1.62
CA ASP A 80 -14.88 0.91 3.07
C ASP A 80 -14.10 -0.31 3.58
N ASP A 81 -13.71 -0.31 4.86
CA ASP A 81 -13.01 -1.45 5.45
C ASP A 81 -13.86 -2.73 5.39
N PHE A 82 -15.18 -2.63 5.56
CA PHE A 82 -16.08 -3.76 5.45
C PHE A 82 -16.03 -4.43 4.06
N THR A 83 -16.01 -3.62 3.00
CA THR A 83 -15.92 -4.14 1.62
C THR A 83 -14.55 -4.77 1.36
N ALA A 84 -13.48 -4.17 1.90
CA ALA A 84 -12.13 -4.71 1.79
C ALA A 84 -12.02 -6.10 2.46
N TYR A 85 -12.55 -6.27 3.68
CA TYR A 85 -12.57 -7.56 4.36
C TYR A 85 -13.39 -8.59 3.59
N ARG A 86 -14.59 -8.21 3.14
CA ARG A 86 -15.46 -9.10 2.36
C ARG A 86 -14.81 -9.62 1.07
N LEU A 87 -14.05 -8.78 0.38
CA LEU A 87 -13.31 -9.16 -0.82
C LEU A 87 -12.17 -10.14 -0.51
N LEU A 88 -11.43 -9.90 0.58
CA LEU A 88 -10.39 -10.81 1.05
C LEU A 88 -10.96 -12.15 1.47
N GLU A 89 -12.06 -12.17 2.23
CA GLU A 89 -12.76 -13.39 2.63
C GLU A 89 -13.27 -14.20 1.42
N LYS A 90 -13.93 -13.55 0.45
CA LYS A 90 -14.36 -14.22 -0.78
C LYS A 90 -13.19 -14.85 -1.54
N LYS A 91 -12.04 -14.19 -1.57
CA LYS A 91 -10.82 -14.73 -2.19
C LYS A 91 -10.21 -15.88 -1.41
N ARG A 92 -10.30 -15.87 -0.08
CA ARG A 92 -9.90 -16.99 0.79
C ARG A 92 -10.78 -18.20 0.55
N ASP A 93 -12.10 -18.01 0.47
CA ASP A 93 -13.07 -19.09 0.21
C ASP A 93 -12.96 -19.65 -1.23
N GLY A 94 -12.88 -18.77 -2.22
CA GLY A 94 -12.79 -19.17 -3.63
C GLY A 94 -11.55 -19.97 -3.99
N LYS A 95 -10.43 -19.81 -3.25
CA LYS A 95 -9.21 -20.60 -3.48
C LYS A 95 -9.40 -22.10 -3.20
N LYS A 96 -10.36 -22.48 -2.35
CA LYS A 96 -10.69 -23.90 -2.08
C LYS A 96 -11.44 -24.60 -3.21
N LYS A 97 -12.00 -23.89 -4.20
CA LYS A 97 -12.88 -24.48 -5.23
C LYS A 97 -12.21 -24.83 -6.55
N ASN A 98 -10.94 -24.46 -6.76
CA ASN A 98 -10.24 -24.65 -8.04
C ASN A 98 -9.18 -25.77 -7.99
N GLU A 99 -9.22 -26.66 -6.99
CA GLU A 99 -8.34 -27.84 -6.86
C GLU A 99 -9.14 -29.15 -7.01
N GLY A 100 -10.06 -29.20 -7.97
CA GLY A 100 -10.86 -30.38 -8.32
C GLY A 100 -10.67 -30.79 -9.77
#